data_AF-A0A1S4D7R2-F1
#
_entry.id   AF-A0A1S4D7R2-F1
#
_cell.length_a   1.000
_cell.length_b   1.000
_cell.length_c   1.000
_cell.angle_alpha   90.00
_cell.angle_beta   90.00
_cell.angle_gamma   90.00
#
_symmetry.space_group_name_H-M   'P 1'
#
loop_
_entity.id
_entity.type
_entity.pdbx_description
1 polymer ?
#
loop_
_entity_poly.entity_id
_entity_poly.type
_entity_poly.pdbx_seq_one_letter_code
_entity_poly.pdbx_strand_id
1 'polypeptide(L)'
;SDNLKFTERQVEKIDPLLKWVESEFGFKPAVYTCFFGGKQDDGLVSAIESLLKKMDDCELATIDAIASAAHSLVIALGLFRGRLGIEEAIELIRLEEDLQVDSWGLVEGGHDVDIADLKVQIASAVVFLELTRRL
;
A
#
# COMPACT_ATOMS: atom_id res chain seq x y z
N SER A 1 7.86 0.80 -26.02
CA SER A 1 7.88 -0.63 -25.68
C SER A 1 6.99 -0.84 -24.46
N ASP A 2 6.64 -2.08 -24.13
CA ASP A 2 5.72 -2.38 -23.02
C ASP A 2 6.24 -1.89 -21.65
N ASN A 3 7.56 -1.86 -21.45
CA ASN A 3 8.19 -1.27 -20.26
C ASN A 3 7.86 0.23 -20.06
N LEU A 4 7.68 0.99 -21.15
CA LEU A 4 7.32 2.41 -21.06
C LEU A 4 5.89 2.57 -20.55
N LYS A 5 4.95 1.76 -21.06
CA LYS A 5 3.55 1.75 -20.63
C LYS A 5 3.39 1.33 -19.17
N PHE A 6 4.16 0.32 -18.74
CA PHE A 6 4.20 -0.12 -17.35
C PHE A 6 4.64 1.00 -16.40
N THR A 7 5.75 1.67 -16.75
CA THR A 7 6.28 2.80 -15.96
C THR A 7 5.28 3.96 -15.90
N GLU A 8 4.63 4.30 -17.01
CA GLU A 8 3.61 5.37 -17.06
C GLU A 8 2.42 5.08 -16.13
N ARG A 9 1.90 3.84 -16.13
CA ARG A 9 0.79 3.43 -15.26
C ARG A 9 1.18 3.38 -13.78
N GLN A 10 2.39 2.91 -13.47
CA GLN A 10 2.91 2.97 -12.10
C GLN A 10 3.02 4.41 -11.61
N VAL A 11 3.57 5.31 -12.42
CA VAL A 11 3.64 6.74 -12.09
C VAL A 11 2.24 7.32 -11.90
N GLU A 12 1.30 7.06 -12.81
CA GLU A 12 -0.07 7.59 -12.74
C GLU A 12 -0.79 7.20 -11.43
N LYS A 13 -0.67 5.94 -11.00
CA LYS A 13 -1.39 5.40 -9.85
C LYS A 13 -0.63 5.56 -8.53
N ILE A 14 0.70 5.45 -8.52
CA ILE A 14 1.52 5.45 -7.30
C ILE A 14 1.99 6.87 -6.91
N ASP A 15 2.32 7.75 -7.87
CA ASP A 15 2.78 9.11 -7.53
C ASP A 15 1.78 9.90 -6.66
N PRO A 16 0.45 9.82 -6.87
CA PRO A 16 -0.50 10.49 -5.99
C PRO A 16 -0.39 10.04 -4.54
N LEU A 17 -0.06 8.77 -4.30
CA LEU A 17 0.16 8.23 -2.96
C LEU A 17 1.49 8.73 -2.37
N LEU A 18 2.56 8.76 -3.17
CA LEU A 18 3.86 9.27 -2.73
C LEU A 18 3.84 10.77 -2.42
N LYS A 19 3.11 11.56 -3.21
CA LYS A 19 2.88 12.99 -2.95
C LYS A 19 2.09 13.20 -1.67
N TRP A 20 1.12 12.32 -1.39
CA TRP A 20 0.42 12.36 -0.11
C TRP A 20 1.38 12.06 1.06
N VAL A 21 2.27 11.07 0.95
CA VAL A 21 3.29 10.82 1.98
C VAL A 21 4.18 12.04 2.19
N GLU A 22 4.63 12.68 1.11
CA GLU A 22 5.41 13.92 1.20
C GLU A 22 4.63 15.03 1.92
N SER A 23 3.35 15.20 1.63
CA SER A 23 2.49 16.19 2.29
C SER A 23 2.22 15.87 3.75
N GLU A 24 2.09 14.59 4.13
CA GLU A 24 1.74 14.15 5.48
C GLU A 24 2.96 14.11 6.41
N PHE A 25 4.11 13.66 5.89
CA PHE A 25 5.32 13.42 6.67
C PHE A 25 6.43 14.43 6.41
N GLY A 26 6.30 15.27 5.37
CA GLY A 26 7.31 16.26 4.98
C GLY A 26 8.48 15.69 4.17
N PHE A 27 8.46 14.39 3.86
CA PHE A 27 9.52 13.69 3.14
C PHE A 27 8.95 12.87 2.01
N LYS A 28 9.47 13.08 0.80
CA LYS A 28 9.11 12.26 -0.37
C LYS A 28 9.83 10.91 -0.30
N PRO A 29 9.12 9.78 -0.39
CA PRO A 29 9.77 8.48 -0.49
C PRO A 29 10.62 8.38 -1.75
N ALA A 30 11.81 7.79 -1.61
CA ALA A 30 12.66 7.47 -2.74
C ALA A 30 12.06 6.27 -3.51
N VAL A 31 11.92 6.43 -4.83
CA VAL A 31 11.50 5.36 -5.75
C VAL A 31 12.75 4.79 -6.40
N TYR A 32 12.90 3.47 -6.36
CA TYR A 32 14.02 2.76 -6.97
C TYR A 32 13.54 1.94 -8.16
N THR A 33 14.31 1.98 -9.24
CA THR A 33 14.03 1.22 -10.48
C THR A 33 14.94 0.00 -10.64
N CYS A 34 15.81 -0.27 -9.66
CA CYS A 34 16.71 -1.41 -9.65
C CYS A 34 16.54 -2.25 -8.39
N PHE A 35 16.81 -3.55 -8.50
CA PHE A 35 16.68 -4.52 -7.42
C PHE A 35 17.58 -4.21 -6.21
N PHE A 36 18.71 -3.53 -6.47
CA PHE A 36 19.56 -2.96 -5.44
C PHE A 36 18.99 -1.60 -5.00
N GLY A 37 17.90 -1.66 -4.24
CA GLY A 37 17.30 -0.47 -3.64
C GLY A 37 18.30 0.28 -2.75
N GLY A 38 18.06 1.59 -2.58
CA GLY A 38 18.83 2.43 -1.68
C GLY A 38 18.19 2.60 -0.30
N LYS A 39 18.85 3.39 0.56
CA LYS A 39 18.32 3.79 1.87
C LYS A 39 17.30 4.93 1.67
N GLN A 40 16.13 4.81 2.27
CA GLN A 40 15.18 5.92 2.39
C GLN A 40 15.79 7.07 3.19
N ASP A 41 15.25 8.28 3.02
CA ASP A 41 15.67 9.44 3.81
C ASP A 41 15.49 9.18 5.31
N ASP A 42 16.51 9.49 6.11
CA ASP A 42 16.49 9.22 7.55
C ASP A 42 15.38 10.01 8.26
N GLY A 43 14.99 11.17 7.72
CA GLY A 43 13.85 11.95 8.17
C GLY A 43 12.52 11.26 7.93
N LEU A 44 12.33 10.64 6.75
CA LEU A 44 11.13 9.85 6.45
C LEU A 44 11.00 8.66 7.42
N VAL A 45 12.09 7.91 7.61
CA VAL A 45 12.10 6.75 8.52
C VAL A 45 11.78 7.20 9.95
N SER A 46 12.42 8.28 10.42
CA SER A 46 12.19 8.81 11.76
C SER A 46 10.77 9.35 11.96
N ALA A 47 10.18 9.96 10.93
CA ALA A 47 8.80 10.46 10.97
C ALA A 47 7.79 9.32 11.08
N ILE A 48 7.95 8.27 10.27
CA ILE A 48 7.10 7.07 10.32
C ILE A 48 7.28 6.35 11.66
N GLU A 49 8.50 6.15 12.14
CA GLU A 49 8.74 5.55 13.46
C GLU A 49 8.07 6.35 14.59
N SER A 50 8.18 7.69 14.54
CA SER A 50 7.57 8.56 15.54
C SER A 50 6.05 8.51 15.50
N LEU A 51 5.46 8.26 14.32
CA LEU A 51 4.04 8.01 14.18
C LEU A 51 3.66 6.68 14.84
N LEU A 52 4.35 5.58 14.47
CA LEU A 52 4.07 4.24 14.98
C LEU A 52 4.21 4.18 16.52
N LYS A 53 5.21 4.85 17.10
CA LYS A 53 5.40 4.91 18.56
C LYS A 53 4.27 5.61 19.33
N LYS A 54 3.41 6.37 18.66
CA LYS A 54 2.27 7.07 19.27
C LYS A 54 0.95 6.29 19.17
N MET A 55 0.93 5.22 18.40
CA MET A 55 -0.24 4.38 18.19
C MET A 55 -0.40 3.41 19.36
N ASP A 56 -1.65 3.04 19.63
CA ASP A 56 -1.94 1.97 20.58
C ASP A 56 -1.72 0.58 19.96
N ASP A 57 -1.78 -0.46 20.80
CA ASP A 57 -1.54 -1.85 20.39
C ASP A 57 -2.51 -2.32 19.31
N CYS A 58 -3.76 -1.85 19.32
CA CYS A 58 -4.77 -2.23 18.34
C CYS A 58 -4.52 -1.55 16.99
N GLU A 59 -4.14 -0.27 17.02
CA GLU A 59 -3.75 0.49 15.83
C GLU A 59 -2.51 -0.12 15.17
N LEU A 60 -1.50 -0.49 15.96
CA LEU A 60 -0.29 -1.16 15.46
C LEU A 60 -0.60 -2.55 14.87
N ALA A 61 -1.41 -3.35 15.55
CA ALA A 61 -1.85 -4.65 15.03
C ALA A 61 -2.61 -4.52 13.71
N THR A 62 -3.44 -3.48 13.58
CA THR A 62 -4.15 -3.19 12.32
C THR A 62 -3.16 -2.88 11.20
N ILE A 63 -2.21 -1.97 11.45
CA ILE A 63 -1.25 -1.55 10.43
C ILE A 63 -0.37 -2.73 10.00
N ASP A 64 0.08 -3.55 10.95
CA ASP A 64 0.87 -4.75 10.66
C ASP A 64 0.12 -5.74 9.78
N ALA A 65 -1.16 -6.01 10.10
CA ALA A 65 -2.00 -6.89 9.30
C ALA A 65 -2.18 -6.38 7.86
N ILE A 66 -2.49 -5.08 7.70
CA ILE A 66 -2.66 -4.48 6.36
C ILE A 66 -1.33 -4.44 5.61
N ALA A 67 -0.23 -4.05 6.26
CA ALA A 67 1.08 -3.96 5.63
C ALA A 67 1.58 -5.33 5.17
N SER A 68 1.29 -6.38 5.94
CA SER A 68 1.60 -7.77 5.59
C SER A 68 0.81 -8.24 4.37
N ALA A 69 -0.50 -7.95 4.32
CA ALA A 69 -1.35 -8.32 3.18
C ALA A 69 -1.02 -7.51 1.91
N ALA A 70 -0.74 -6.22 2.07
CA ALA A 70 -0.44 -5.29 0.98
C ALA A 70 1.02 -5.32 0.53
N HIS A 71 1.90 -5.95 1.30
CA HIS A 71 3.36 -5.84 1.18
C HIS A 71 3.85 -4.37 1.12
N SER A 72 3.11 -3.45 1.74
CA SER A 72 3.36 -2.01 1.63
C SER A 72 2.88 -1.26 2.88
N LEU A 73 3.84 -0.70 3.63
CA LEU A 73 3.54 0.16 4.77
C LEU A 73 2.84 1.46 4.36
N VAL A 74 3.15 1.99 3.17
CA VAL A 74 2.54 3.23 2.68
C VAL A 74 1.05 3.03 2.42
N ILE A 75 0.66 1.89 1.81
CA ILE A 75 -0.75 1.56 1.59
C ILE A 75 -1.46 1.34 2.92
N ALA A 76 -0.81 0.66 3.88
CA ALA A 76 -1.36 0.46 5.21
C ALA A 76 -1.63 1.78 5.95
N LEU A 77 -0.67 2.71 5.92
CA LEU A 77 -0.84 4.05 6.48
C LEU A 77 -1.92 4.85 5.73
N GLY A 78 -2.01 4.70 4.41
CA GLY A 78 -3.04 5.32 3.59
C GLY A 78 -4.46 4.88 3.98
N LEU A 79 -4.66 3.58 4.20
CA LEU A 79 -5.93 3.04 4.72
C LEU A 79 -6.21 3.50 6.15
N PHE A 80 -5.22 3.40 7.04
CA PHE A 80 -5.34 3.78 8.45
C PHE A 80 -5.72 5.26 8.65
N ARG A 81 -5.16 6.14 7.81
CA ARG A 81 -5.44 7.59 7.79
C ARG A 81 -6.67 7.98 6.99
N GLY A 82 -7.36 7.03 6.36
CA GLY A 82 -8.53 7.29 5.51
C GLY A 82 -8.22 8.01 4.19
N ARG A 83 -6.94 8.01 3.77
CA ARG A 83 -6.53 8.52 2.45
C ARG A 83 -6.96 7.57 1.34
N LEU A 84 -6.91 6.27 1.59
CA LEU A 84 -7.30 5.22 0.64
C LEU A 84 -8.59 4.56 1.11
N GLY A 85 -9.48 4.25 0.15
CA GLY A 85 -10.54 3.26 0.36
C GLY A 85 -10.00 1.83 0.20
N ILE A 86 -10.78 0.83 0.65
CA ILE A 86 -10.41 -0.59 0.53
C ILE A 86 -10.23 -0.97 -0.94
N GLU A 87 -11.17 -0.59 -1.80
CA GLU A 87 -11.13 -0.86 -3.24
C GLU A 87 -9.91 -0.21 -3.91
N GLU A 88 -9.63 1.06 -3.60
CA GLU A 88 -8.45 1.78 -4.13
C GLU A 88 -7.15 1.12 -3.67
N ALA A 89 -7.07 0.67 -2.41
CA ALA A 89 -5.90 -0.04 -1.90
C ALA A 89 -5.68 -1.38 -2.61
N ILE A 90 -6.74 -2.17 -2.82
CA ILE A 90 -6.65 -3.44 -3.54
C ILE A 90 -6.17 -3.23 -4.98
N GLU A 91 -6.69 -2.22 -5.69
CA GLU A 91 -6.20 -1.85 -7.03
C GLU A 91 -4.71 -1.51 -7.02
N LEU A 92 -4.24 -0.76 -6.02
CA LEU A 92 -2.84 -0.37 -5.93
C LEU A 92 -1.91 -1.55 -5.61
N ILE A 93 -2.34 -2.47 -4.75
CA ILE A 93 -1.58 -3.69 -4.40
C ILE A 93 -1.38 -4.58 -5.63
N ARG A 94 -2.43 -4.71 -6.45
CA ARG A 94 -2.45 -5.60 -7.61
C ARG A 94 -1.91 -4.96 -8.89
N LEU A 95 -1.57 -3.67 -8.88
CA LEU A 95 -1.22 -2.91 -10.08
C LEU A 95 -0.17 -3.60 -10.95
N GLU A 96 0.87 -4.21 -10.35
CA GLU A 96 1.90 -4.91 -11.13
C GLU A 96 1.40 -6.21 -11.77
N GLU A 97 0.61 -7.00 -11.05
CA GLU A 97 0.02 -8.25 -11.57
C GLU A 97 -0.98 -7.96 -12.68
N ASP A 98 -1.86 -6.98 -12.48
CA ASP A 98 -2.89 -6.63 -13.46
C ASP A 98 -2.26 -6.09 -14.75
N LEU A 99 -1.16 -5.33 -14.66
CA LEU A 99 -0.41 -4.86 -15.84
C LEU A 99 0.29 -6.00 -16.61
N GLN A 100 0.73 -7.06 -15.90
CA GLN A 100 1.31 -8.24 -16.52
C GLN A 100 0.23 -9.10 -17.20
N VAL A 101 -0.94 -9.25 -16.56
CA VAL A 101 -2.12 -9.92 -17.15
C VAL A 101 -2.56 -9.23 -18.45
N ASP A 102 -2.64 -7.90 -18.46
CA ASP A 102 -3.03 -7.12 -19.65
C ASP A 102 -2.05 -7.30 -20.82
N SER A 103 -0.77 -7.55 -20.52
CA SER A 103 0.30 -7.66 -21.53
C SER A 103 0.50 -9.11 -22.04
N TRP A 104 0.20 -10.13 -21.22
CA TRP A 104 0.53 -11.52 -21.52
C TRP A 104 -0.68 -12.47 -21.56
N GLY A 105 -1.89 -11.96 -21.29
CA GLY A 105 -3.13 -12.73 -21.23
C GLY A 105 -3.39 -13.34 -19.85
N LEU A 106 -4.67 -13.47 -19.49
CA LEU A 106 -5.13 -14.08 -18.23
C LEU A 106 -4.75 -15.56 -18.14
N VAL A 107 -4.18 -15.97 -17.00
CA VAL A 107 -4.14 -17.38 -16.61
C VAL A 107 -5.41 -17.66 -15.79
N GLU A 108 -6.36 -18.42 -16.35
CA GLU A 108 -7.62 -18.73 -15.66
C GLU A 108 -7.40 -19.53 -14.36
N GLY A 109 -7.98 -19.06 -13.25
CA GLY A 109 -8.33 -19.89 -12.08
C GLY A 109 -7.70 -19.53 -10.72
N GLY A 110 -6.63 -18.74 -10.66
CA GLY A 110 -5.98 -18.33 -9.38
C GLY A 110 -6.37 -16.93 -8.89
N HIS A 111 -6.51 -15.98 -9.81
CA HIS A 111 -6.63 -14.56 -9.50
C HIS A 111 -7.88 -14.20 -8.67
N ASP A 112 -9.02 -14.85 -8.89
CA ASP A 112 -10.26 -14.53 -8.15
C ASP A 112 -10.17 -14.89 -6.67
N VAL A 113 -9.47 -15.99 -6.35
CA VAL A 113 -9.27 -16.45 -4.97
C VAL A 113 -8.31 -15.51 -4.25
N ASP A 114 -7.23 -15.10 -4.90
CA ASP A 114 -6.25 -14.17 -4.34
C ASP A 114 -6.87 -12.80 -4.07
N ILE A 115 -7.72 -12.29 -4.97
CA ILE A 115 -8.48 -11.05 -4.76
C ILE A 115 -9.42 -11.17 -3.56
N ALA A 116 -10.16 -12.28 -3.48
CA ALA A 116 -11.10 -12.51 -2.40
C ALA A 116 -10.39 -12.60 -1.04
N ASP A 117 -9.27 -13.32 -0.97
CA ASP A 117 -8.48 -13.43 0.25
C ASP A 117 -7.89 -12.08 0.67
N LEU A 118 -7.28 -11.34 -0.27
CA LEU A 118 -6.75 -10.00 -0.02
C LEU A 118 -7.84 -9.06 0.50
N LYS A 119 -9.04 -9.11 -0.10
CA LYS A 119 -10.18 -8.30 0.34
C LYS A 119 -10.61 -8.65 1.75
N VAL A 120 -10.67 -9.94 2.09
CA VAL A 120 -11.01 -10.40 3.44
C VAL A 120 -9.96 -9.90 4.46
N GLN A 121 -8.68 -10.06 4.15
CA GLN A 121 -7.59 -9.62 5.03
C GLN A 121 -7.65 -8.11 5.30
N ILE A 122 -7.75 -7.28 4.25
CA ILE A 122 -7.80 -5.82 4.41
C ILE A 122 -9.09 -5.38 5.10
N ALA A 123 -10.26 -5.88 4.67
CA ALA A 123 -11.53 -5.46 5.22
C ALA A 123 -11.66 -5.86 6.70
N SER A 124 -11.18 -7.04 7.09
CA SER A 124 -11.20 -7.48 8.49
C SER A 124 -10.36 -6.58 9.39
N ALA A 125 -9.17 -6.17 8.93
CA ALA A 125 -8.31 -5.25 9.67
C ALA A 125 -8.95 -3.86 9.81
N VAL A 126 -9.55 -3.33 8.73
CA VAL A 126 -10.25 -2.04 8.76
C VAL A 126 -11.45 -2.07 9.72
N VAL A 127 -12.27 -3.12 9.68
CA VAL A 127 -13.40 -3.27 10.61
C VAL A 127 -12.93 -3.38 12.06
N PHE A 128 -11.84 -4.11 12.31
CA PHE A 128 -11.24 -4.20 13.64
C PHE A 128 -10.83 -2.80 14.17
N LEU A 129 -10.15 -2.00 13.35
CA LEU A 129 -9.78 -0.62 13.70
C LEU A 129 -10.98 0.28 13.97
N GLU A 130 -12.04 0.17 13.17
CA GLU A 130 -13.26 0.95 13.39
C GLU A 130 -13.94 0.59 14.71
N LEU A 131 -13.92 -0.69 15.10
CA LEU A 131 -14.50 -1.15 16.35
C LEU A 131 -13.68 -0.68 17.54
N THR A 132 -12.34 -0.73 17.47
CA THR A 132 -11.46 -0.32 18.57
C THR A 132 -11.52 1.18 18.83
N ARG A 133 -11.70 2.00 17.78
CA ARG A 133 -11.89 3.46 17.92
C ARG A 133 -13.24 3.89 18.49
N ARG A 134 -14.23 2.99 18.53
CA ARG A 134 -15.57 3.26 19.07
C ARG A 134 -15.72 2.88 20.54
N LEU A 135 -14.75 2.16 21.10
CA LEU A 135 -14.70 1.76 22.50
C LEU A 135 -14.11 2.88 23.37
#